data_AF-A0A425WQS0-F1
#
_entry.id   AF-A0A425WQS0-F1
#
_cell.length_a   1.000
_cell.length_b   1.000
_cell.length_c   1.000
_cell.angle_alpha   90.00
_cell.angle_beta   90.00
_cell.angle_gamma   90.00
#
_symmetry.space_group_name_H-M   'P 1'
#
loop_
_entity.id
_entity.type
_entity.pdbx_description
1 polymer ?
#
loop_
_entity_poly.entity_id
_entity_poly.type
_entity_poly.pdbx_seq_one_letter_code
_entity_poly.pdbx_strand_id
1 'polypeptide(L)' 'MRYIHANGASFFFGCMYIHVGKALYYGSYRKPRVLV' A
#
# COMPACT_ATOMS: atom_id res chain seq x y z
N MET A 1 -13.84 -20.21 0.99
CA MET A 1 -13.54 -19.06 1.87
C MET A 1 -12.09 -19.02 2.39
N ARG A 2 -11.41 -20.14 2.68
CA ARG A 2 -10.05 -20.09 3.26
C ARG A 2 -8.95 -19.64 2.29
N TYR A 3 -8.94 -20.18 1.06
CA TYR A 3 -7.91 -19.84 0.07
C TYR A 3 -8.04 -18.41 -0.47
N ILE A 4 -9.26 -17.96 -0.75
CA ILE A 4 -9.50 -16.59 -1.22
C ILE A 4 -9.16 -15.57 -0.12
N HIS A 5 -9.47 -15.87 1.14
CA HIS A 5 -9.11 -14.99 2.25
C HIS A 5 -7.59 -14.93 2.49
N ALA A 6 -6.90 -16.08 2.45
CA ALA A 6 -5.44 -16.13 2.59
C ALA A 6 -4.71 -15.48 1.41
N ASN A 7 -5.12 -15.78 0.17
CA ASN A 7 -4.52 -15.18 -1.03
C ASN A 7 -4.87 -13.69 -1.14
N GLY A 8 -6.08 -13.31 -0.76
CA GLY A 8 -6.53 -11.92 -0.70
C GLY A 8 -5.77 -11.11 0.34
N ALA A 9 -5.50 -11.68 1.52
CA ALA A 9 -4.66 -11.04 2.54
C ALA A 9 -3.23 -10.82 2.01
N SER A 10 -2.60 -11.84 1.43
CA SER A 10 -1.25 -11.73 0.85
C SER A 10 -1.17 -10.68 -0.27
N PHE A 11 -2.18 -10.64 -1.15
CA PHE A 11 -2.25 -9.65 -2.22
C PHE A 11 -2.46 -8.23 -1.69
N PHE A 12 -3.36 -8.06 -0.70
CA PHE A 12 -3.64 -6.77 -0.06
C PHE A 12 -2.38 -6.18 0.58
N PHE A 13 -1.65 -6.97 1.38
CA PHE A 13 -0.40 -6.51 2.00
C PHE A 13 0.70 -6.27 0.95
N GLY A 14 0.81 -7.11 -0.08
CA GLY A 14 1.75 -6.91 -1.19
C GLY A 14 1.52 -5.58 -1.93
N CYS A 15 0.27 -5.29 -2.29
CA CYS A 15 -0.11 -4.01 -2.91
C CYS A 15 0.15 -2.83 -1.97
N MET A 16 -0.13 -2.97 -0.67
CA MET A 16 0.14 -1.94 0.34
C MET A 16 1.63 -1.61 0.43
N TYR A 17 2.51 -2.62 0.47
CA TYR A 17 3.96 -2.38 0.51
C TYR A 17 4.48 -1.67 -0.75
N ILE A 18 4.00 -2.06 -1.93
CA ILE A 18 4.33 -1.38 -3.18
C ILE A 18 3.79 0.06 -3.18
N HIS A 19 2.56 0.27 -2.70
CA HIS A 19 1.93 1.59 -2.61
C HIS A 19 2.69 2.53 -1.68
N VAL A 20 3.06 2.07 -0.48
CA VAL A 20 3.88 2.83 0.48
C VAL A 20 5.27 3.07 -0.10
N GLY A 21 5.91 2.05 -0.68
CA GLY A 21 7.21 2.20 -1.34
C GLY A 21 7.20 3.23 -2.48
N LYS A 22 6.11 3.30 -3.25
CA LYS A 22 5.93 4.32 -4.30
C LYS A 22 5.64 5.70 -3.71
N ALA A 23 4.83 5.79 -2.66
CA ALA A 23 4.62 7.05 -1.94
C ALA A 23 5.92 7.60 -1.36
N LEU A 24 6.82 6.72 -0.91
CA LEU A 24 8.16 7.06 -0.45
C LEU A 24 9.07 7.51 -1.61
N TYR A 25 9.09 6.76 -2.72
CA TYR A 25 9.91 7.05 -3.90
C TYR A 25 9.54 8.37 -4.60
N TYR A 26 8.24 8.67 -4.71
CA TYR A 26 7.76 9.91 -5.35
C TYR A 26 7.55 11.05 -4.36
N GLY A 27 7.86 10.85 -3.07
CA GLY A 27 7.75 11.91 -2.06
C GLY A 27 6.31 12.39 -1.84
N SER A 28 5.30 11.53 -1.98
CA SER A 28 3.87 11.91 -1.85
C SER A 28 3.49 12.37 -0.44
N TYR A 29 4.39 12.25 0.53
CA TYR A 29 4.29 12.78 1.90
C TYR A 29 4.90 14.20 2.02
N ARG A 30 5.36 14.80 0.92
CA ARG A 30 5.85 16.20 0.90
C ARG A 30 4.66 17.15 0.77
N LYS A 31 4.76 18.31 1.43
CA LYS A 31 3.75 19.39 1.40
C LYS A 31 3.34 19.70 -0.06
N PRO A 32 2.05 19.85 -0.40
CA PRO A 32 0.87 20.07 0.48
C PRO A 32 0.12 18.78 0.91
N ARG A 33 0.62 17.58 0.63
CA ARG A 33 -0.10 16.29 0.81
C ARG A 33 0.18 15.61 2.17
N VAL A 34 0.34 16.40 3.23
CA VAL A 34 0.68 15.94 4.59
C VAL A 34 -0.55 15.76 5.51
N LEU A 35 -1.73 16.17 5.06
CA LEU A 35 -2.99 16.18 5.83
C LEU A 35 -4.07 15.24 5.25
N VAL A 36 -3.73 14.44 4.24
CA VAL A 36 -4.64 13.45 3.64
C VAL A 36 -4.36 12.06 4.20
#